data_AF-A0A6I6S567-F1
#
_entry.id   AF-A0A6I6S567-F1
#
_cell.length_a   1.000
_cell.length_b   1.000
_cell.length_c   1.000
_cell.angle_alpha   90.00
_cell.angle_beta   90.00
_cell.angle_gamma   90.00
#
_symmetry.space_group_name_H-M   'P 1'
#
loop_
_entity.id
_entity.type
_entity.pdbx_description
1 polymer ?
#
loop_
_entity_poly.entity_id
_entity_poly.type
_entity_poly.pdbx_seq_one_letter_code
_entity_poly.pdbx_strand_id
1 'polypeptide(L)'
;MSVQPVEPGEVPVETVRVARAAFPKGSLAIRVRDELAPLFGDEEFADLFPAWGKPAWPPGRLALVLVLRFVEGPTDRQAAEAVRARGDFQ
;
A
#
# COMPACT_ATOMS: atom_id res chain seq x y z
N MET A 1 18.34 -5.15 -7.17
CA MET A 1 17.39 -4.07 -7.50
C MET A 1 17.86 -2.83 -6.74
N SER A 2 17.63 -1.62 -7.23
CA SER A 2 18.01 -0.35 -6.57
C SER A 2 16.75 0.45 -6.22
N VAL A 3 16.78 1.22 -5.12
CA VAL A 3 15.70 2.17 -4.82
C VAL A 3 15.94 3.43 -5.64
N GLN A 4 14.92 3.83 -6.37
CA GLN A 4 14.85 5.13 -6.99
C GLN A 4 13.80 5.89 -6.18
N PRO A 5 14.18 6.92 -5.41
CA PRO A 5 13.21 7.70 -4.65
C PRO A 5 12.18 8.27 -5.63
N VAL A 6 10.95 7.76 -5.53
CA VAL A 6 9.82 8.32 -6.26
C VAL A 6 9.06 9.10 -5.23
N GLU A 7 9.01 10.42 -5.39
CA GLU A 7 8.09 11.28 -4.64
C GLU A 7 6.72 10.60 -4.65
N PRO A 8 6.10 10.34 -3.49
CA PRO A 8 4.82 9.65 -3.44
C PRO A 8 3.83 10.46 -4.26
N GLY A 9 3.59 10.02 -5.49
CA GLY A 9 2.78 10.78 -6.44
C GLY A 9 1.42 11.09 -5.82
N GLU A 10 1.03 12.36 -5.88
CA GLU A 10 -0.26 12.78 -5.33
C GLU A 10 -1.37 11.88 -5.86
N VAL A 11 -2.21 11.39 -4.95
CA VAL A 11 -3.36 10.58 -5.36
C VAL A 11 -4.25 11.48 -6.23
N PRO A 12 -4.56 11.09 -7.48
CA PRO A 12 -5.38 11.92 -8.35
C PRO A 12 -6.70 12.30 -7.66
N VAL A 13 -7.13 13.55 -7.84
CA VAL A 13 -8.35 14.10 -7.21
C VAL A 13 -9.55 13.18 -7.45
N GLU A 14 -9.65 12.60 -8.64
CA GLU A 14 -10.72 11.68 -8.99
C GLU A 14 -10.69 10.39 -8.16
N THR A 15 -9.51 9.82 -7.91
CA THR A 15 -9.33 8.65 -7.04
C THR A 15 -9.73 8.98 -5.60
N VAL A 16 -9.39 10.18 -5.11
CA VAL A 16 -9.83 10.64 -3.78
C VAL A 16 -11.36 10.76 -3.72
N ARG A 17 -11.98 11.35 -4.75
CA ARG A 17 -13.43 11.51 -4.85
C ARG A 17 -14.15 10.16 -4.83
N VAL A 18 -13.72 9.23 -5.67
CA VAL A 18 -14.29 7.87 -5.74
C VAL A 18 -14.08 7.13 -4.41
N ALA A 19 -12.89 7.21 -3.81
CA ALA A 19 -12.61 6.57 -2.53
C ALA A 19 -13.50 7.11 -1.40
N ARG A 20 -13.71 8.43 -1.33
CA ARG A 20 -14.62 9.05 -0.35
C ARG A 20 -16.08 8.68 -0.58
N ALA A 21 -16.51 8.57 -1.83
CA ALA A 21 -17.86 8.13 -2.17
C ALA A 21 -18.10 6.64 -1.82
N ALA A 22 -17.13 5.78 -2.10
CA ALA A 22 -17.20 4.34 -1.79
C ALA A 22 -17.07 4.05 -0.28
N PHE A 23 -16.29 4.86 0.44
CA PHE A 23 -16.03 4.73 1.87
C PHE A 23 -16.38 6.04 2.61
N PRO A 24 -17.67 6.40 2.75
CA PRO A 24 -18.09 7.69 3.33
C PRO A 24 -17.72 7.86 4.82
N LYS A 25 -17.50 6.74 5.53
CA LYS A 25 -16.99 6.73 6.91
C LYS A 25 -15.46 6.56 6.99
N GLY A 26 -14.78 6.60 5.84
CA GLY A 26 -13.38 6.20 5.69
C GLY A 26 -13.21 4.67 5.65
N SER A 27 -11.97 4.24 5.42
CA SER A 27 -11.55 2.84 5.52
C SER A 27 -10.23 2.74 6.28
N LEU A 28 -9.90 1.54 6.76
CA LEU A 28 -8.60 1.31 7.39
C LEU A 28 -7.46 1.63 6.42
N ALA A 29 -7.58 1.22 5.15
CA ALA A 29 -6.59 1.50 4.11
C ALA A 29 -6.38 3.01 3.88
N ILE A 30 -7.46 3.81 3.89
CA ILE A 30 -7.36 5.27 3.76
C ILE A 30 -6.63 5.87 4.97
N ARG A 31 -6.99 5.44 6.19
CA ARG A 31 -6.34 5.94 7.42
C ARG A 31 -4.87 5.54 7.52
N VAL A 32 -4.55 4.28 7.23
CA VAL A 32 -3.16 3.78 7.21
C VAL A 32 -2.34 4.58 6.22
N ARG A 33 -2.86 4.82 5.01
CA ARG A 33 -2.17 5.66 4.03
C ARG A 33 -1.99 7.09 4.55
N ASP A 34 -3.05 7.75 4.98
CA ASP A 34 -3.00 9.19 5.30
C ASP A 34 -2.14 9.47 6.55
N GLU A 35 -2.13 8.57 7.54
CA GLU A 35 -1.39 8.74 8.79
C GLU A 35 0.04 8.17 8.75
N LEU A 36 0.24 7.02 8.08
CA LEU A 36 1.53 6.31 8.14
C LEU A 36 2.39 6.48 6.89
N ALA A 37 1.83 6.90 5.74
CA ALA A 37 2.66 7.08 4.54
C ALA A 37 3.82 8.07 4.72
N PRO A 38 3.67 9.19 5.46
CA PRO A 38 4.79 10.10 5.73
C PRO A 38 5.94 9.47 6.53
N LEU A 39 5.70 8.36 7.25
CA LEU A 39 6.70 7.66 8.05
C LEU A 39 7.50 6.63 7.25
N PHE A 40 7.02 6.26 6.06
CA PHE A 40 7.61 5.23 5.21
C PHE A 40 8.01 5.83 3.86
N GLY A 41 8.83 6.87 3.88
CA GLY A 41 9.51 7.37 2.68
C GLY A 41 10.46 6.31 2.13
N ASP A 42 10.67 6.28 0.80
CA ASP A 42 11.56 5.30 0.18
C ASP A 42 13.03 5.50 0.62
N GLU A 43 13.38 6.72 1.06
CA GLU A 43 14.68 7.12 1.60
C GLU A 43 15.03 6.36 2.88
N GLU A 44 14.05 6.07 3.74
CA GLU A 44 14.23 5.31 4.99
C GLU A 44 14.69 3.86 4.73
N PHE A 45 14.55 3.39 3.49
CA PHE A 45 14.93 2.04 3.07
C PHE A 45 16.16 2.03 2.16
N ALA A 46 16.74 3.18 1.81
CA ALA A 46 17.80 3.28 0.81
C ALA A 46 19.00 2.36 1.12
N ASP A 47 19.39 2.29 2.39
CA ASP A 47 20.53 1.49 2.86
C ASP A 47 20.30 -0.04 2.77
N LEU A 48 19.06 -0.48 2.55
CA LEU A 48 18.72 -1.90 2.36
C LEU A 48 18.91 -2.36 0.91
N PHE A 49 19.19 -1.44 -0.02
CA PHE A 49 19.33 -1.74 -1.43
C PHE A 49 20.70 -1.33 -1.96
N PRO A 50 21.29 -2.09 -2.91
CA PRO A 50 22.50 -1.66 -3.58
C PRO A 50 22.25 -0.38 -4.37
N ALA A 51 23.25 0.50 -4.40
CA ALA A 51 23.18 1.79 -5.12
C ALA A 51 22.94 1.66 -6.63
N TRP A 52 23.12 0.47 -7.20
CA TRP A 52 23.01 0.20 -8.64
C TRP A 52 22.20 -1.07 -8.90
N GLY A 53 21.41 -1.07 -9.97
CA GLY A 53 20.63 -2.23 -10.41
C GLY A 53 19.26 -1.86 -10.95
N LYS A 54 18.48 -2.86 -11.39
CA LYS A 54 17.10 -2.67 -11.85
C LYS A 54 16.24 -1.97 -10.79
N PRO A 55 15.32 -1.08 -11.15
CA PRO A 55 14.44 -0.42 -10.18
C PRO A 55 13.70 -1.43 -9.31
N ALA A 56 13.71 -1.20 -8.00
CA ALA A 56 12.88 -1.91 -7.04
C ALA A 56 11.44 -1.36 -7.09
N TRP A 57 10.51 -2.15 -6.55
CA TRP A 57 9.21 -1.59 -6.15
C TRP A 57 9.42 -0.57 -5.01
N PRO A 58 8.59 0.47 -4.89
CA PRO A 58 8.71 1.47 -3.83
C PRO A 58 8.63 0.83 -2.44
N PRO A 59 9.74 0.72 -1.68
CA PRO A 59 9.77 -0.01 -0.41
C PRO A 59 8.85 0.61 0.65
N GLY A 60 8.69 1.93 0.66
CA GLY A 60 7.77 2.63 1.55
C GLY A 60 6.31 2.23 1.34
N ARG A 61 5.91 2.11 0.08
CA ARG A 61 4.56 1.61 -0.28
C ARG A 61 4.37 0.16 0.13
N LEU A 62 5.40 -0.68 -0.04
CA LEU A 62 5.34 -2.08 0.40
C LEU A 62 5.20 -2.18 1.92
N ALA A 63 5.90 -1.35 2.69
CA ALA A 63 5.77 -1.29 4.14
C ALA A 63 4.33 -0.94 4.57
N LEU A 64 3.70 0.05 3.92
CA LEU A 64 2.28 0.37 4.17
C LEU A 64 1.34 -0.79 3.88
N VAL A 65 1.56 -1.53 2.80
CA VAL A 65 0.76 -2.72 2.47
C VAL A 65 0.94 -3.81 3.53
N LEU A 66 2.17 -3.99 4.04
CA LEU A 66 2.44 -4.94 5.12
C LEU A 66 1.75 -4.53 6.43
N VAL A 67 1.79 -3.24 6.79
CA VAL A 67 1.07 -2.73 7.97
C VAL A 67 -0.43 -2.92 7.81
N LEU A 68 -1.00 -2.53 6.66
CA LEU A 68 -2.42 -2.74 6.39
C LEU A 68 -2.80 -4.22 6.53
N ARG A 69 -2.00 -5.11 5.92
CA ARG A 69 -2.20 -6.56 5.99
C ARG A 69 -2.12 -7.08 7.43
N PHE A 70 -1.16 -6.58 8.21
CA PHE A 70 -0.99 -6.95 9.61
C PHE A 70 -2.19 -6.53 10.46
N VAL A 71 -2.64 -5.27 10.31
CA VAL A 71 -3.79 -4.72 11.07
C VAL A 71 -5.11 -5.36 10.63
N GLU A 72 -5.26 -5.68 9.34
CA GLU A 72 -6.43 -6.43 8.86
C GLU A 72 -6.51 -7.84 9.46
N GLY A 73 -5.37 -8.42 9.85
CA GLY A 73 -5.26 -9.70 10.56
C GLY A 73 -6.19 -10.81 10.05
N PRO A 74 -6.38 -11.01 8.73
CA PRO A 74 -7.40 -11.93 8.29
C PRO A 74 -6.95 -13.35 8.59
N THR A 75 -7.82 -14.06 9.29
CA THR A 75 -7.72 -15.51 9.46
C THR A 75 -7.66 -16.19 8.10
N ASP A 76 -7.06 -17.37 8.00
CA ASP A 76 -7.02 -18.15 6.75
C ASP A 76 -8.41 -18.27 6.09
N ARG A 77 -9.46 -18.28 6.91
CA ARG A 77 -10.86 -18.24 6.48
C ARG A 77 -11.25 -16.94 5.76
N GLN A 78 -10.88 -15.78 6.30
CA GLN A 78 -11.17 -14.49 5.66
C GLN A 78 -10.33 -14.29 4.40
N ALA A 79 -9.10 -14.81 4.36
CA ALA A 79 -8.30 -14.83 3.15
C ALA A 79 -8.94 -15.72 2.06
N ALA A 80 -9.41 -16.92 2.44
CA ALA A 80 -10.14 -17.81 1.54
C ALA A 80 -11.48 -17.21 1.07
N GLU A 81 -12.22 -16.53 1.95
CA GLU A 81 -13.45 -15.83 1.59
C GLU A 81 -13.19 -14.61 0.68
N ALA A 82 -12.08 -13.89 0.87
CA ALA A 82 -11.66 -12.81 -0.03
C ALA A 82 -11.28 -13.33 -1.43
N VAL A 83 -10.60 -14.47 -1.52
CA VAL A 83 -10.33 -15.16 -2.81
C VAL A 83 -11.63 -15.64 -3.46
N ARG A 84 -12.58 -16.14 -2.67
CA ARG A 84 -13.90 -16.58 -3.17
C ARG A 84 -14.80 -15.42 -3.62
N ALA A 85 -14.71 -14.27 -2.96
CA ALA A 85 -15.49 -13.07 -3.29
C ALA A 85 -14.95 -12.35 -4.53
N ARG A 86 -13.65 -12.51 -4.82
CA ARG A 86 -13.02 -12.13 -6.08
C ARG A 86 -13.24 -13.26 -7.09
N GLY A 87 -14.43 -13.32 -7.68
CA GLY A 87 -14.85 -14.29 -8.71
C GLY A 87 -14.08 -14.21 -10.04
N ASP A 88 -12.83 -13.76 -10.01
CA ASP A 88 -11.95 -13.45 -11.12
C ASP A 88 -10.69 -14.36 -11.15
N PHE A 89 -10.63 -15.37 -10.28
CA PHE A 89 -9.70 -16.51 -10.43
C PHE A 89 -10.39 -17.70 -11.13
N GLN A 90 -10.66 -17.53 -12.42
CA GLN A 90 -10.73 -18.60 -13.43
C GLN A 90 -9.73 -18.28 -14.53
#